data_AF-A0A9E5F4Q3-F1
#
_entry.id   AF-A0A9E5F4Q3-F1
#
_cell.length_a   1.000
_cell.length_b   1.000
_cell.length_c   1.000
_cell.angle_alpha   90.00
_cell.angle_beta   90.00
_cell.angle_gamma   90.00
#
_symmetry.space_group_name_H-M   'P 1'
#
loop_
_entity.id
_entity.type
_entity.pdbx_description
1 polymer ?
#
loop_
_entity_poly.entity_id
_entity_poly.type
_entity_poly.pdbx_seq_one_letter_code
_entity_poly.pdbx_strand_id
1 'polypeptide(L)'
;LQKQNFLPANFSEKDFQTALLRIYQKPVQDELQTLCEFLIEFDEQIILWRFRHVQMVERMIGMKHGTGGSLGVPYLETTLKRKFFPELWEARTQMGV
;
A
#
# COMPACT_ATOMS: atom_id res chain seq x y z
N LEU A 1 -4.51 12.95 5.79
CA LEU A 1 -5.45 12.65 4.68
C LEU A 1 -6.63 11.90 5.29
N GLN A 2 -7.78 12.54 5.43
CA GLN A 2 -9.02 11.85 5.81
C GLN A 2 -9.28 10.78 4.75
N LYS A 3 -9.41 9.51 5.16
CA LYS A 3 -10.03 8.49 4.30
C LYS A 3 -11.45 9.00 4.04
N GLN A 4 -11.72 9.54 2.86
CA GLN A 4 -13.11 9.70 2.43
C GLN A 4 -13.66 8.28 2.30
N ASN A 5 -14.71 7.98 3.07
CA ASN A 5 -15.39 6.69 2.96
C ASN A 5 -16.14 6.68 1.62
N PHE A 6 -15.49 6.13 0.59
CA PHE A 6 -16.11 5.83 -0.70
C PHE A 6 -17.11 4.67 -0.62
N LEU A 7 -17.18 4.01 0.54
CA LEU A 7 -18.12 2.94 0.79
C LEU A 7 -19.53 3.52 1.02
N PRO A 8 -20.58 2.91 0.44
CA PRO A 8 -21.95 3.30 0.75
C PRO A 8 -22.20 3.23 2.26
N ALA A 9 -23.10 4.07 2.77
CA ALA A 9 -23.38 4.19 4.22
C ALA A 9 -23.73 2.86 4.93
N ASN A 10 -24.14 1.85 4.17
CA ASN A 10 -24.58 0.54 4.67
C ASN A 10 -23.54 -0.56 4.45
N PHE A 11 -22.35 -0.21 3.96
CA PHE A 11 -21.34 -1.16 3.54
C PHE A 11 -20.20 -1.19 4.56
N SER A 12 -20.08 -2.31 5.28
CA SER A 12 -19.07 -2.45 6.33
C SER A 12 -17.70 -2.82 5.76
N GLU A 13 -16.65 -2.65 6.57
CA GLU A 13 -15.29 -3.10 6.25
C GLU A 13 -15.24 -4.62 5.99
N LYS A 14 -16.08 -5.40 6.70
CA LYS A 14 -16.23 -6.84 6.50
C LYS A 14 -16.89 -7.17 5.16
N ASP A 15 -17.88 -6.38 4.74
CA ASP A 15 -18.52 -6.54 3.42
C ASP A 15 -17.51 -6.25 2.31
N PHE A 16 -16.65 -5.24 2.50
CA PHE A 16 -15.57 -4.93 1.58
C PHE A 16 -14.59 -6.09 1.44
N GLN A 17 -14.11 -6.62 2.57
CA GLN A 17 -13.21 -7.78 2.54
C GLN A 17 -13.84 -8.99 1.86
N THR A 18 -15.10 -9.28 2.16
CA THR A 18 -15.84 -10.38 1.52
C THR A 18 -15.94 -10.18 0.00
N ALA A 19 -16.17 -8.95 -0.47
CA ALA A 19 -16.21 -8.62 -1.89
C ALA A 19 -14.84 -8.81 -2.56
N LEU A 20 -13.75 -8.38 -1.92
CA LEU A 20 -12.39 -8.57 -2.43
C LEU A 20 -12.05 -10.06 -2.59
N LEU A 21 -12.33 -10.88 -1.57
CA LEU A 21 -12.12 -12.33 -1.65
C LEU A 21 -12.89 -12.96 -2.81
N ARG A 22 -14.15 -12.52 -3.04
CA ARG A 22 -14.95 -12.98 -4.16
C ARG A 22 -14.35 -12.57 -5.51
N ILE A 23 -13.76 -11.38 -5.62
CA ILE A 23 -13.05 -10.94 -6.83
C ILE A 23 -11.84 -11.84 -7.08
N TYR A 24 -11.05 -12.15 -6.05
CA TYR A 24 -9.88 -13.00 -6.19
C TYR A 24 -10.18 -14.48 -6.50
N GLN A 25 -11.39 -14.96 -6.22
CA GLN A 25 -11.83 -16.30 -6.63
C GLN A 25 -12.16 -16.41 -8.13
N LYS A 26 -12.21 -15.29 -8.85
CA LYS A 26 -12.49 -15.29 -10.28
C LYS A 26 -11.27 -15.75 -11.09
N PRO A 27 -11.46 -16.17 -12.37
CA PRO A 27 -10.35 -16.51 -13.25
C PRO A 27 -9.38 -15.34 -13.44
N VAL A 28 -8.11 -15.64 -13.72
CA VAL A 28 -7.04 -14.64 -13.94
C VAL A 28 -7.36 -13.67 -15.09
N GLN A 29 -8.24 -14.04 -16.03
CA GLN A 29 -8.66 -13.16 -17.12
C GLN A 29 -9.76 -12.16 -16.72
N ASP A 30 -10.30 -12.24 -15.49
CA ASP A 30 -11.26 -11.25 -15.01
C ASP A 30 -10.56 -9.91 -14.77
N GLU A 31 -11.13 -8.85 -15.36
CA GLU A 31 -10.56 -7.50 -15.33
C GLU A 31 -10.42 -6.96 -13.91
N LEU A 32 -11.36 -7.27 -13.01
CA LEU A 32 -11.30 -6.80 -11.62
C LEU A 32 -10.24 -7.54 -10.82
N GLN A 33 -10.12 -8.86 -11.01
CA GLN A 33 -9.06 -9.63 -10.38
C GLN A 33 -7.68 -9.12 -10.86
N THR A 34 -7.52 -8.93 -12.16
CA THR A 34 -6.28 -8.40 -12.75
C THR A 34 -5.98 -6.98 -12.23
N LEU A 35 -6.99 -6.12 -12.13
CA LEU A 35 -6.82 -4.78 -11.57
C LEU A 35 -6.34 -4.83 -10.11
N CYS A 36 -6.93 -5.69 -9.27
CA CYS A 36 -6.49 -5.85 -7.88
C CYS A 36 -5.02 -6.26 -7.80
N GLU A 37 -4.58 -7.17 -8.68
CA GLU A 37 -3.17 -7.58 -8.77
C GLU A 37 -2.25 -6.43 -9.17
N PHE A 38 -2.62 -5.65 -10.19
CA PHE A 38 -1.83 -4.47 -10.58
C PHE A 38 -1.76 -3.40 -9.50
N LEU A 39 -2.80 -3.24 -8.67
CA LEU A 39 -2.77 -2.31 -7.54
C LEU A 39 -1.83 -2.77 -6.42
N ILE A 40 -1.74 -4.09 -6.17
CA ILE A 40 -0.75 -4.65 -5.25
C ILE A 40 0.66 -4.41 -5.79
N GLU A 41 0.91 -4.75 -7.07
CA GLU A 41 2.21 -4.54 -7.71
C GLU A 41 2.60 -3.06 -7.66
N PHE A 42 1.67 -2.14 -7.90
CA PHE A 42 1.90 -0.71 -7.77
C PHE A 42 2.34 -0.33 -6.35
N ASP A 43 1.67 -0.85 -5.31
CA ASP A 43 2.03 -0.56 -3.91
C ASP A 43 3.44 -1.09 -3.57
N GLU A 44 3.81 -2.27 -4.09
CA GLU A 44 5.17 -2.80 -3.99
C GLU A 44 6.21 -1.88 -4.63
N GLN A 45 5.94 -1.38 -5.85
CA GLN A 45 6.83 -0.46 -6.55
C GLN A 45 7.00 0.86 -5.79
N ILE A 46 5.94 1.38 -5.15
CA ILE A 46 6.06 2.56 -4.28
C ILE A 46 6.94 2.26 -3.07
N ILE A 47 6.77 1.12 -2.39
CA ILE A 47 7.61 0.76 -1.24
C ILE A 47 9.08 0.64 -1.66
N LEU A 48 9.35 0.01 -2.81
CA LEU A 48 10.70 -0.10 -3.37
C LEU A 48 11.29 1.28 -3.71
N TRP A 49 10.50 2.17 -4.30
CA TRP A 49 10.90 3.56 -4.54
C TRP A 49 11.23 4.29 -3.22
N ARG A 50 10.38 4.16 -2.19
CA ARG A 50 10.63 4.77 -0.87
C ARG A 50 11.91 4.25 -0.25
N PHE A 51 12.17 2.95 -0.35
CA PHE A 51 13.40 2.34 0.15
C PHE A 51 14.64 2.90 -0.55
N ARG A 52 14.63 2.92 -1.89
CA ARG A 52 15.73 3.52 -2.68
C ARG A 52 15.93 5.00 -2.35
N HIS A 53 14.83 5.72 -2.12
CA HIS A 53 14.87 7.13 -1.71
C HIS A 53 15.53 7.31 -0.34
N VAL A 54 15.22 6.46 0.65
CA VAL A 54 15.88 6.45 1.97
C VAL A 54 17.39 6.28 1.81
N GLN A 55 17.83 5.25 1.07
CA GLN A 55 19.26 4.99 0.85
C GLN A 55 19.97 6.14 0.12
N MET A 56 19.30 6.75 -0.87
CA MET A 56 19.82 7.91 -1.57
C MET A 56 20.01 9.09 -0.62
N VAL A 57 19.03 9.39 0.24
CA VAL A 57 19.11 10.48 1.22
C VAL A 57 20.22 10.22 2.23
N GLU A 58 20.33 9.00 2.78
CA GLU A 58 21.39 8.62 3.69
C GLU A 58 22.79 8.80 3.06
N ARG A 59 22.96 8.40 1.79
CA ARG A 59 24.22 8.62 1.06
C ARG A 59 24.55 10.11 0.88
N MET A 60 23.54 10.96 0.67
CA MET A 60 23.73 12.37 0.35
C MET A 60 23.97 13.25 1.59
N ILE A 61 23.25 13.00 2.68
CA ILE A 61 23.30 13.87 3.88
C ILE A 61 23.58 13.12 5.19
N GLY A 62 23.72 11.79 5.15
CA GLY A 62 23.82 10.95 6.34
C GLY A 62 22.54 11.02 7.17
N MET A 63 22.70 11.06 8.49
CA MET A 63 21.61 11.16 9.47
C MET A 63 21.24 12.61 9.82
N LYS A 64 21.61 13.59 8.99
CA LYS A 64 21.28 15.00 9.21
C LYS A 64 19.78 15.26 8.98
N HIS A 65 19.28 16.33 9.59
CA HIS A 65 17.92 16.80 9.35
C HIS A 65 17.73 17.20 7.88
N GLY A 66 16.54 16.93 7.35
CA GLY A 66 16.17 17.35 6.01
C GLY A 66 15.96 18.86 5.94
N THR A 67 16.22 19.46 4.77
CA THR A 67 15.97 20.89 4.53
C THR A 67 14.50 21.29 4.67
N GLY A 68 13.58 20.32 4.55
CA GLY A 68 12.15 20.50 4.83
C GLY A 68 11.77 20.43 6.33
N GLY A 69 12.74 20.42 7.25
CA GLY A 69 12.50 20.39 8.69
C GLY A 69 12.18 19.00 9.28
N SER A 70 12.19 17.94 8.46
CA SER A 70 12.04 16.57 8.94
C SER A 70 13.32 16.05 9.57
N LEU A 71 13.22 14.95 10.33
CA LEU A 71 14.38 14.24 10.88
C LEU A 71 15.29 13.60 9.81
N GLY A 72 14.98 13.71 8.52
CA GLY A 72 15.75 13.09 7.44
C GLY A 72 15.43 11.59 7.33
N VAL A 73 16.48 10.75 7.32
CA VAL A 73 16.37 9.28 7.19
C VAL A 73 15.36 8.66 8.17
N PRO A 74 15.40 8.93 9.49
CA PRO A 74 14.43 8.36 10.45
C PRO A 74 12.97 8.65 10.10
N TYR A 75 12.67 9.84 9.57
CA TYR A 75 11.30 10.17 9.15
C TYR A 75 10.90 9.35 7.92
N LEU A 76 11.78 9.25 6.92
CA LEU A 76 11.50 8.53 5.67
C LEU A 76 11.30 7.03 5.92
N GLU A 77 12.04 6.41 6.84
CA GLU A 77 11.87 5.01 7.22
C GLU A 77 10.46 4.73 7.76
N THR A 78 9.82 5.68 8.46
CA THR A 78 8.43 5.51 8.93
C THR A 78 7.42 5.31 7.80
N THR A 79 7.77 5.73 6.59
CA THR A 79 6.90 5.63 5.41
C THR A 79 6.94 4.24 4.76
N LEU A 80 7.97 3.43 5.05
CA LEU A 80 8.13 2.09 4.45
C LEU A 80 7.05 1.10 4.91
N LYS A 81 6.44 1.34 6.08
CA LYS A 81 5.36 0.50 6.63
C LYS A 81 3.97 0.88 6.11
N ARG A 82 3.85 1.96 5.31
CA ARG A 82 2.56 2.48 4.86
C ARG A 82 2.20 1.92 3.49
N LYS A 83 1.11 1.14 3.45
CA LYS A 83 0.49 0.60 2.24
C LYS A 83 -0.63 1.52 1.77
N PHE A 84 -0.78 1.69 0.45
CA PHE A 84 -1.92 2.42 -0.12
C PHE A 84 -3.21 1.61 -0.10
N PHE A 85 -3.11 0.29 -0.31
CA PHE A 85 -4.26 -0.62 -0.39
C PHE A 85 -4.16 -1.74 0.65
N PRO A 86 -4.11 -1.42 1.96
CA PRO A 86 -3.93 -2.43 3.01
C PRO A 86 -4.99 -3.54 2.98
N GLU A 87 -6.20 -3.23 2.52
CA GLU A 87 -7.31 -4.17 2.41
C GLU A 87 -7.04 -5.26 1.36
N LEU A 88 -6.37 -4.94 0.24
CA LEU A 88 -5.96 -5.92 -0.78
C LEU A 88 -4.90 -6.90 -0.26
N TRP A 89 -3.95 -6.38 0.54
CA TRP A 89 -2.93 -7.21 1.18
C TRP A 89 -3.52 -8.16 2.22
N GLU A 90 -4.52 -7.71 2.96
CA GLU A 90 -5.25 -8.54 3.92
C GLU A 90 -6.03 -9.65 3.19
N ALA A 91 -6.74 -9.32 2.11
CA ALA A 91 -7.43 -10.30 1.28
C ALA A 91 -6.47 -11.39 0.76
N ARG A 92 -5.27 -11.00 0.28
CA ARG A 92 -4.20 -11.94 -0.10
C ARG A 92 -3.74 -12.84 1.04
N THR A 93 -3.62 -12.30 2.25
CA THR A 93 -3.27 -13.10 3.43
C THR A 93 -4.32 -14.17 3.72
N GLN A 94 -5.60 -13.83 3.57
CA GLN A 94 -6.71 -14.75 3.79
C GLN A 94 -6.86 -15.80 2.69
N MET A 95 -6.41 -15.50 1.46
CA MET A 95 -6.43 -16.48 0.35
C MET A 95 -5.47 -17.64 0.54
N GLY A 96 -4.39 -17.47 1.31
CA GLY A 96 -3.48 -18.55 1.70
C GLY A 96 -3.00 -19.43 0.55
N VAL A 97 -2.10 -18.89 -0.30
CA VAL A 97 -1.20 -19.72 -1.12
C VAL A 97 0.21 -19.60 -0.55
#